data_AF-A0A2D7ZJW3-F1
#
_entry.id   AF-A0A2D7ZJW3-F1
#
_cell.length_a   1.000
_cell.length_b   1.000
_cell.length_c   1.000
_cell.angle_alpha   90.00
_cell.angle_beta   90.00
_cell.angle_gamma   90.00
#
_symmetry.space_group_name_H-M   'P 1'
#
loop_
_entity.id
_entity.type
_entity.pdbx_description
1 polymer ?
#
loop_
_entity_poly.entity_id
_entity_poly.type
_entity_poly.pdbx_seq_one_letter_code
_entity_poly.pdbx_strand_id
1 'polypeptide(L)'
;MPPTPRPPRLSRRHFLAAAPTAMALEAGAAPAGSLPERARAWNDTRELVRGLLLRWQDLEKEVLRRTGSLNFRKAARASDADALEMLAIDKRLPALFESQAAGAAEMAALPCQSIADALAKLQVAIAMVGPEDTDPTIWALLQGGYEHLVRSLGASDAPRHG
;
A
#
# COMPACT_ATOMS: atom_id res chain seq x y z
N MET A 1 27.78 39.79 4.39
CA MET A 1 26.70 38.85 4.79
C MET A 1 26.88 37.55 4.02
N PRO A 2 27.12 36.40 4.67
CA PRO A 2 27.17 35.12 3.96
C PRO A 2 25.74 34.62 3.65
N PRO A 3 25.53 33.89 2.54
CA PRO A 3 24.24 33.32 2.19
C PRO A 3 23.88 32.17 3.13
N THR A 4 22.68 32.20 3.71
CA THR A 4 22.11 31.12 4.52
C THR A 4 21.89 29.86 3.67
N PRO A 5 22.36 28.67 4.10
CA PRO A 5 22.14 27.43 3.38
C PRO A 5 20.66 27.05 3.39
N ARG A 6 20.09 26.77 2.21
CA ARG A 6 18.71 26.26 2.08
C ARG A 6 18.66 24.84 2.65
N PRO A 7 17.66 24.51 3.50
CA PRO A 7 17.49 23.15 3.97
C PRO A 7 17.13 22.23 2.79
N PRO A 8 17.61 20.97 2.80
CA PRO A 8 17.35 20.04 1.71
C PRO A 8 15.85 19.80 1.53
N ARG A 9 15.39 19.83 0.28
CA ARG A 9 14.05 19.36 -0.09
C ARG A 9 14.00 17.86 0.17
N LEU A 10 13.44 17.48 1.31
CA LEU A 10 13.23 16.09 1.67
C LEU A 10 12.19 15.49 0.70
N SER A 11 12.69 14.68 -0.23
CA SER A 11 11.85 13.87 -1.12
C SER A 11 11.14 12.78 -0.32
N ARG A 12 9.89 12.48 -0.68
CA ARG A 12 9.00 11.44 -0.10
C ARG A 12 9.70 10.09 0.10
N ARG A 13 10.75 9.80 -0.70
CA ARG A 13 11.60 8.60 -0.65
C ARG A 13 12.40 8.45 0.66
N HIS A 14 12.60 9.52 1.44
CA HIS A 14 13.33 9.46 2.72
C HIS A 14 12.48 8.99 3.92
N PHE A 15 11.14 9.06 3.83
CA PHE A 15 10.26 8.62 4.92
C PHE A 15 10.08 7.09 4.99
N LEU A 16 10.44 6.36 3.94
CA LEU A 16 10.32 4.89 3.89
C LEU A 16 11.54 4.15 4.48
N ALA A 17 12.59 4.87 4.90
CA ALA A 17 13.84 4.25 5.36
C ALA A 17 13.99 4.18 6.90
N ALA A 18 13.04 4.71 7.66
CA ALA A 18 13.06 4.63 9.12
C ALA A 18 11.86 3.83 9.60
N ALA A 19 12.06 2.53 9.79
CA ALA A 19 11.10 1.68 10.49
C ALA A 19 11.23 1.91 12.00
N PRO A 20 10.12 2.24 12.68
CA PRO A 20 9.89 1.77 14.03
C PRO A 20 8.79 0.71 14.01
N THR A 21 9.04 -0.38 14.72
CA THR A 21 8.08 -1.43 15.06
C THR A 21 6.85 -0.80 15.73
N ALA A 22 5.76 -0.65 14.98
CA ALA A 22 4.49 -0.17 15.50
C ALA A 22 3.72 -1.34 16.14
N MET A 23 3.39 -1.17 17.41
CA MET A 23 2.64 -2.13 18.23
C MET A 23 1.27 -2.43 17.62
N ALA A 24 0.94 -3.71 17.55
CA ALA A 24 -0.38 -4.21 17.17
C ALA A 24 -1.45 -3.70 18.14
N LEU A 25 -2.43 -2.95 17.61
CA LEU A 25 -3.68 -2.71 18.32
C LEU A 25 -4.56 -3.96 18.16
N GLU A 26 -4.85 -4.58 19.30
CA GLU A 26 -5.84 -5.64 19.50
C GLU A 26 -7.22 -5.22 18.95
N ALA A 27 -7.54 -5.68 17.75
CA ALA A 27 -8.91 -5.87 17.29
C ALA A 27 -9.07 -7.38 17.09
N GLY A 28 -10.03 -7.99 17.80
CA GLY A 28 -10.21 -9.44 17.90
C GLY A 28 -9.91 -10.16 16.59
N ALA A 29 -8.94 -11.07 16.65
CA ALA A 29 -8.42 -11.79 15.50
C ALA A 29 -9.55 -12.58 14.83
N ALA A 30 -10.12 -12.00 13.77
CA ALA A 30 -10.86 -12.76 12.79
C ALA A 30 -9.99 -13.95 12.34
N PRO A 31 -10.56 -15.14 12.10
CA PRO A 31 -9.78 -16.26 11.58
C PRO A 31 -8.98 -15.78 10.38
N ALA A 32 -7.70 -16.15 10.35
CA ALA A 32 -6.79 -15.80 9.27
C ALA A 32 -7.46 -16.12 7.92
N GLY A 33 -7.95 -15.09 7.24
CA GLY A 33 -8.66 -15.26 5.97
C GLY A 33 -7.79 -16.00 4.96
N SER A 34 -8.44 -16.69 4.04
CA SER A 34 -7.77 -17.34 2.91
C SER A 34 -6.94 -16.32 2.10
N LEU A 35 -5.93 -16.78 1.36
CA LEU A 35 -5.11 -15.88 0.53
C LEU A 35 -5.95 -15.03 -0.44
N PRO A 36 -7.02 -15.55 -1.07
CA PRO A 36 -7.94 -14.75 -1.86
C PRO A 36 -8.68 -13.66 -1.06
N GLU A 37 -9.13 -13.94 0.16
CA GLU A 37 -9.79 -12.94 1.02
C GLU A 37 -8.81 -11.84 1.46
N ARG A 38 -7.58 -12.23 1.81
CA ARG A 38 -6.50 -11.29 2.12
C ARG A 38 -6.17 -10.39 0.94
N ALA A 39 -6.07 -10.95 -0.27
CA ALA A 39 -5.83 -10.18 -1.49
C ALA A 39 -6.98 -9.21 -1.79
N ARG A 40 -8.24 -9.59 -1.54
CA ARG A 40 -9.39 -8.68 -1.68
C ARG A 40 -9.29 -7.52 -0.68
N ALA A 41 -9.10 -7.80 0.61
CA ALA A 41 -8.96 -6.77 1.63
C ALA A 41 -7.79 -5.82 1.37
N TRP A 42 -6.67 -6.36 0.86
CA TRP A 42 -5.51 -5.56 0.46
C TRP A 42 -5.84 -4.61 -0.71
N ASN A 43 -6.57 -5.10 -1.72
CA ASN A 43 -7.02 -4.29 -2.85
C ASN A 43 -8.05 -3.23 -2.44
N ASP A 44 -8.98 -3.55 -1.55
CA ASP A 44 -9.95 -2.58 -1.02
C ASP A 44 -9.24 -1.43 -0.31
N THR A 45 -8.21 -1.75 0.48
CA THR A 45 -7.34 -0.76 1.12
C THR A 45 -6.59 0.08 0.09
N ARG A 46 -6.13 -0.53 -1.00
CA ARG A 46 -5.43 0.16 -2.11
C ARG A 46 -6.33 1.18 -2.79
N GLU A 47 -7.55 0.78 -3.12
CA GLU A 47 -8.50 1.68 -3.76
C GLU A 47 -8.97 2.78 -2.80
N LEU A 48 -9.10 2.49 -1.50
CA LEU A 48 -9.32 3.53 -0.48
C LEU A 48 -8.18 4.56 -0.46
N VAL A 49 -6.91 4.10 -0.43
CA VAL A 49 -5.74 4.98 -0.48
C VAL A 49 -5.75 5.84 -1.74
N ARG A 50 -6.01 5.23 -2.92
CA ARG A 50 -6.12 5.96 -4.18
C ARG A 50 -7.22 7.02 -4.13
N GLY A 51 -8.40 6.67 -3.63
CA GLY A 51 -9.53 7.59 -3.48
C GLY A 51 -9.21 8.76 -2.54
N LEU A 52 -8.55 8.49 -1.42
CA LEU A 52 -8.11 9.52 -0.47
C LEU A 52 -7.08 10.47 -1.09
N LEU A 53 -6.12 9.95 -1.87
CA LEU A 53 -5.12 10.78 -2.55
C LEU A 53 -5.75 11.67 -3.63
N LEU A 54 -6.71 11.15 -4.41
CA LEU A 54 -7.45 11.94 -5.38
C LEU A 54 -8.27 13.04 -4.69
N ARG A 55 -8.99 12.68 -3.62
CA ARG A 55 -9.75 13.65 -2.81
C ARG A 55 -8.84 14.73 -2.26
N TRP A 56 -7.66 14.36 -1.74
CA TRP A 56 -6.68 15.32 -1.24
C TRP A 56 -6.23 16.31 -2.33
N GLN A 57 -5.98 15.83 -3.55
CA GLN A 57 -5.61 16.69 -4.68
C GLN A 57 -6.72 17.65 -5.10
N ASP A 58 -7.98 17.22 -5.02
CA ASP A 58 -9.11 18.08 -5.35
C ASP A 58 -9.34 19.15 -4.28
N LEU A 59 -9.19 18.79 -3.00
CA LEU A 59 -9.20 19.73 -1.88
C LEU A 59 -8.04 20.75 -2.00
N GLU A 60 -6.85 20.29 -2.39
CA GLU A 60 -5.69 21.18 -2.60
C GLU A 60 -6.01 22.27 -3.64
N LYS A 61 -6.58 21.88 -4.80
CA LYS A 61 -6.97 22.84 -5.85
C LYS A 61 -8.00 23.84 -5.33
N GLU A 62 -8.97 23.37 -4.57
CA GLU A 62 -10.06 24.20 -4.07
C GLU A 62 -9.60 25.19 -2.98
N VAL A 63 -8.76 24.74 -2.04
CA VAL A 63 -8.15 25.63 -1.04
C VAL A 63 -7.22 26.65 -1.69
N LEU A 64 -6.42 26.23 -2.69
CA LEU A 64 -5.59 27.15 -3.47
C LEU A 64 -6.44 28.21 -4.17
N ARG A 65 -7.54 27.81 -4.80
CA ARG A 65 -8.45 28.72 -5.51
C ARG A 65 -9.06 29.77 -4.58
N ARG A 66 -9.47 29.38 -3.37
CA ARG A 66 -10.12 30.30 -2.41
C ARG A 66 -9.14 31.18 -1.64
N THR A 67 -8.01 30.63 -1.23
CA THR A 67 -7.07 31.32 -0.32
C THR A 67 -5.87 31.94 -1.03
N GLY A 68 -5.62 31.57 -2.29
CA GLY A 68 -4.42 31.92 -3.03
C GLY A 68 -3.13 31.33 -2.44
N SER A 69 -3.24 30.36 -1.51
CA SER A 69 -2.11 29.84 -0.76
C SER A 69 -2.18 28.31 -0.60
N LEU A 70 -1.02 27.66 -0.71
CA LEU A 70 -0.85 26.23 -0.38
C LEU A 70 -0.54 26.01 1.12
N ASN A 71 -0.69 27.03 1.96
CA ASN A 71 -0.50 26.89 3.40
C ASN A 71 -1.78 26.35 4.06
N PHE A 72 -2.08 25.08 3.84
CA PHE A 72 -3.28 24.42 4.34
C PHE A 72 -3.35 24.41 5.87
N ARG A 73 -2.20 24.38 6.57
CA ARG A 73 -2.19 24.47 8.05
C ARG A 73 -2.68 25.82 8.54
N LYS A 74 -2.37 26.92 7.82
CA LYS A 74 -2.91 28.25 8.13
C LYS A 74 -4.40 28.30 7.83
N ALA A 75 -4.85 27.75 6.71
CA ALA A 75 -6.27 27.68 6.35
C ALA A 75 -7.08 26.85 7.37
N ALA A 76 -6.55 25.71 7.83
CA ALA A 76 -7.16 24.89 8.87
C ALA A 76 -7.26 25.62 10.22
N ARG A 77 -6.26 26.44 10.60
CA ARG A 77 -6.34 27.31 11.79
C ARG A 77 -7.44 28.37 11.68
N ALA A 78 -7.76 28.78 10.46
CA ALA A 78 -8.90 29.65 10.16
C ALA A 78 -10.22 28.85 10.03
N SER A 79 -10.23 27.56 10.39
CA SER A 79 -11.38 26.66 10.30
C SER A 79 -11.91 26.43 8.88
N ASP A 80 -11.05 26.53 7.86
CA ASP A 80 -11.42 26.09 6.51
C ASP A 80 -11.66 24.57 6.51
N ALA A 81 -12.88 24.16 6.15
CA ALA A 81 -13.32 22.77 6.22
C ALA A 81 -12.51 21.84 5.31
N ASP A 82 -12.16 22.30 4.11
CA ASP A 82 -11.41 21.50 3.15
C ASP A 82 -9.97 21.30 3.62
N ALA A 83 -9.36 22.34 4.20
CA ALA A 83 -8.03 22.23 4.80
C ALA A 83 -8.01 21.30 6.02
N LEU A 84 -9.08 21.27 6.82
CA LEU A 84 -9.23 20.32 7.93
C LEU A 84 -9.39 18.88 7.42
N GLU A 85 -10.16 18.68 6.35
CA GLU A 85 -10.30 17.37 5.70
C GLU A 85 -8.96 16.88 5.14
N MET A 86 -8.17 17.74 4.48
CA MET A 86 -6.83 17.39 4.01
C MET A 86 -5.93 16.89 5.15
N LEU A 87 -5.93 17.58 6.30
CA LEU A 87 -5.17 17.15 7.48
C LEU A 87 -5.67 15.82 8.06
N ALA A 88 -6.97 15.57 8.01
CA ALA A 88 -7.54 14.29 8.42
C ALA A 88 -7.11 13.15 7.49
N ILE A 89 -7.06 13.40 6.17
CA ILE A 89 -6.55 12.44 5.18
C ILE A 89 -5.06 12.17 5.44
N ASP A 90 -4.24 13.22 5.60
CA ASP A 90 -2.80 13.10 5.88
C ASP A 90 -2.52 12.29 7.14
N LYS A 91 -3.37 12.41 8.16
CA LYS A 91 -3.26 11.63 9.40
C LYS A 91 -3.57 10.14 9.20
N ARG A 92 -4.46 9.81 8.26
CA ARG A 92 -4.92 8.42 8.01
C ARG A 92 -3.99 7.63 7.09
N LEU A 93 -3.39 8.31 6.11
CA LEU A 93 -2.58 7.66 5.07
C LEU A 93 -1.43 6.78 5.60
N PRO A 94 -0.63 7.19 6.62
CA PRO A 94 0.47 6.37 7.11
C PRO A 94 0.04 4.97 7.57
N ALA A 95 -1.01 4.89 8.41
CA ALA A 95 -1.52 3.62 8.91
C ALA A 95 -2.07 2.72 7.79
N LEU A 96 -2.67 3.31 6.75
CA LEU A 96 -3.14 2.55 5.58
C LEU A 96 -1.95 1.97 4.79
N PHE A 97 -0.90 2.76 4.55
CA PHE A 97 0.31 2.27 3.88
C PHE A 97 1.00 1.16 4.69
N GLU A 98 1.13 1.33 6.00
CA GLU A 98 1.68 0.32 6.91
C GLU A 98 0.85 -0.98 6.85
N SER A 99 -0.48 -0.87 6.90
CA SER A 99 -1.37 -2.02 6.79
C SER A 99 -1.23 -2.73 5.43
N GLN A 100 -1.08 -1.99 4.33
CA GLN A 100 -0.84 -2.59 3.02
C GLN A 100 0.52 -3.31 2.93
N ALA A 101 1.58 -2.70 3.47
CA ALA A 101 2.91 -3.30 3.49
C ALA A 101 2.91 -4.59 4.33
N ALA A 102 2.33 -4.54 5.52
CA ALA A 102 2.18 -5.71 6.40
C ALA A 102 1.35 -6.81 5.73
N GLY A 103 0.21 -6.48 5.14
CA GLY A 103 -0.64 -7.44 4.45
C GLY A 103 0.06 -8.13 3.28
N ALA A 104 0.82 -7.38 2.48
CA ALA A 104 1.62 -7.95 1.38
C ALA A 104 2.72 -8.89 1.90
N ALA A 105 3.44 -8.50 2.95
CA ALA A 105 4.48 -9.31 3.56
C ALA A 105 3.93 -10.62 4.18
N GLU A 106 2.79 -10.54 4.86
CA GLU A 106 2.10 -11.72 5.40
C GLU A 106 1.68 -12.68 4.28
N MET A 107 1.06 -12.16 3.21
CA MET A 107 0.68 -12.99 2.06
C MET A 107 1.90 -13.62 1.39
N ALA A 108 3.03 -12.90 1.31
CA ALA A 108 4.27 -13.43 0.73
C ALA A 108 4.75 -14.67 1.51
N ALA A 109 4.67 -14.63 2.83
CA ALA A 109 5.13 -15.71 3.73
C ALA A 109 4.23 -16.97 3.72
N LEU A 110 2.95 -16.84 3.40
CA LEU A 110 1.99 -17.97 3.44
C LEU A 110 2.15 -18.89 2.21
N PRO A 111 2.23 -20.23 2.36
CA PRO A 111 2.30 -21.12 1.21
C PRO A 111 0.98 -21.17 0.42
N CYS A 112 1.06 -21.30 -0.91
CA CYS A 112 -0.12 -21.54 -1.74
C CYS A 112 -0.58 -23.00 -1.61
N GLN A 113 -1.86 -23.23 -1.31
CA GLN A 113 -2.49 -24.55 -1.25
C GLN A 113 -3.39 -24.82 -2.46
N SER A 114 -3.68 -23.80 -3.25
CA SER A 114 -4.53 -23.89 -4.44
C SER A 114 -4.09 -22.94 -5.55
N ILE A 115 -4.60 -23.18 -6.76
CA ILE A 115 -4.46 -22.24 -7.89
C ILE A 115 -5.02 -20.85 -7.51
N ALA A 116 -6.12 -20.79 -6.75
CA ALA A 116 -6.70 -19.53 -6.30
C ALA A 116 -5.74 -18.73 -5.39
N ASP A 117 -5.02 -19.41 -4.50
CA ASP A 117 -3.99 -18.79 -3.65
C ASP A 117 -2.84 -18.22 -4.48
N ALA A 118 -2.41 -18.98 -5.48
CA ALA A 118 -1.35 -18.56 -6.39
C ALA A 118 -1.76 -17.30 -7.18
N LEU A 119 -2.98 -17.29 -7.73
CA LEU A 119 -3.52 -16.13 -8.42
C LEU A 119 -3.67 -14.91 -7.50
N ALA A 120 -4.07 -15.12 -6.24
CA ALA A 120 -4.17 -14.05 -5.25
C ALA A 120 -2.81 -13.37 -5.00
N LYS A 121 -1.72 -14.14 -4.84
CA LYS A 121 -0.36 -13.58 -4.71
C LYS A 121 0.07 -12.81 -5.95
N LEU A 122 -0.15 -13.37 -7.13
CA LEU A 122 0.22 -12.73 -8.40
C LEU A 122 -0.54 -11.42 -8.61
N GLN A 123 -1.83 -11.39 -8.29
CA GLN A 123 -2.65 -10.18 -8.39
C GLN A 123 -2.09 -9.04 -7.52
N VAL A 124 -1.77 -9.33 -6.26
CA VAL A 124 -1.20 -8.34 -5.34
C VAL A 124 0.16 -7.88 -5.85
N ALA A 125 1.04 -8.79 -6.26
CA ALA A 125 2.36 -8.44 -6.74
C ALA A 125 2.30 -7.53 -7.97
N ILE A 126 1.47 -7.87 -8.97
CA ILE A 126 1.29 -7.05 -10.18
C ILE A 126 0.76 -5.66 -9.84
N ALA A 127 -0.16 -5.56 -8.86
CA ALA A 127 -0.71 -4.28 -8.43
C ALA A 127 0.30 -3.39 -7.66
N MET A 128 1.36 -4.00 -7.13
CA MET A 128 2.47 -3.32 -6.46
C MET A 128 3.53 -2.84 -7.45
N VAL A 129 3.81 -3.58 -8.54
CA VAL A 129 4.88 -3.28 -9.51
C VAL A 129 4.77 -1.85 -10.06
N GLY A 130 5.75 -1.04 -9.70
CA GLY A 130 6.08 0.27 -10.24
C GLY A 130 7.33 0.25 -11.14
N PRO A 131 7.60 1.36 -11.85
CA PRO A 131 8.66 1.45 -12.87
C PRO A 131 10.09 1.31 -12.33
N GLU A 132 10.32 1.47 -11.02
CA GLU A 132 11.64 1.35 -10.38
C GLU A 132 11.65 0.34 -9.21
N ASP A 133 10.69 -0.58 -9.15
CA ASP A 133 10.48 -1.37 -7.94
C ASP A 133 11.52 -2.48 -7.75
N THR A 134 12.19 -2.41 -6.60
CA THR A 134 13.13 -3.41 -6.10
C THR A 134 12.64 -4.07 -4.81
N ASP A 135 11.37 -3.90 -4.45
CA ASP A 135 10.81 -4.43 -3.21
C ASP A 135 10.85 -5.97 -3.21
N PRO A 136 11.56 -6.61 -2.26
CA PRO A 136 11.68 -8.07 -2.19
C PRO A 136 10.32 -8.76 -1.97
N THR A 137 9.34 -8.07 -1.40
CA THR A 137 7.97 -8.59 -1.18
C THR A 137 7.27 -8.88 -2.50
N ILE A 138 7.46 -8.00 -3.50
CA ILE A 138 6.89 -8.18 -4.85
C ILE A 138 7.46 -9.45 -5.46
N TRP A 139 8.79 -9.63 -5.39
CA TRP A 139 9.47 -10.82 -5.90
C TRP A 139 9.03 -12.10 -5.18
N ALA A 140 8.90 -12.07 -3.85
CA ALA A 140 8.45 -13.21 -3.08
C ALA A 140 7.01 -13.63 -3.44
N LEU A 141 6.10 -12.66 -3.65
CA LEU A 141 4.73 -12.92 -4.10
C LEU A 141 4.71 -13.48 -5.53
N LEU A 142 5.47 -12.89 -6.46
CA LEU A 142 5.58 -13.35 -7.84
C LEU A 142 6.11 -14.78 -7.91
N GLN A 143 7.23 -15.04 -7.25
CA GLN A 143 7.88 -16.35 -7.23
C GLN A 143 6.96 -17.40 -6.61
N GLY A 144 6.40 -17.14 -5.43
CA GLY A 144 5.53 -18.10 -4.74
C GLY A 144 4.25 -18.42 -5.51
N GLY A 145 3.65 -17.43 -6.17
CA GLY A 145 2.49 -17.64 -7.04
C GLY A 145 2.85 -18.43 -8.30
N TYR A 146 3.90 -18.02 -9.00
CA TYR A 146 4.35 -18.65 -10.24
C TYR A 146 4.77 -20.11 -10.04
N GLU A 147 5.61 -20.41 -9.04
CA GLU A 147 6.06 -21.77 -8.75
C GLU A 147 4.90 -22.72 -8.45
N HIS A 148 3.90 -22.26 -7.72
CA HIS A 148 2.71 -23.05 -7.44
C HIS A 148 1.88 -23.32 -8.70
N LEU A 149 1.72 -22.33 -9.60
CA LEU A 149 1.05 -22.54 -10.88
C LEU A 149 1.79 -23.54 -11.76
N VAL A 150 3.11 -23.41 -11.91
CA VAL A 150 3.92 -24.34 -12.71
C VAL A 150 3.80 -25.76 -12.17
N ARG A 151 3.88 -25.94 -10.85
CA ARG A 151 3.71 -27.26 -10.22
C ARG A 151 2.31 -27.83 -10.44
N SER A 152 1.27 -27.01 -10.28
CA SER A 152 -0.12 -27.46 -10.36
C SER A 152 -0.57 -27.79 -11.77
N LEU A 153 -0.06 -27.04 -12.76
CA LEU A 153 -0.41 -27.22 -14.17
C LEU A 153 0.52 -28.22 -14.87
N GLY A 154 1.81 -28.21 -14.54
CA GLY A 154 2.81 -29.13 -15.09
C GLY A 154 2.70 -30.57 -14.57
N ALA A 155 2.03 -30.80 -13.44
CA ALA A 155 1.75 -32.15 -12.95
C ALA A 155 0.66 -32.91 -13.77
N SER A 156 0.00 -32.26 -14.73
CA SER A 156 -1.02 -32.90 -15.56
C SER A 156 -0.46 -33.83 -16.65
N ASP A 157 0.85 -33.77 -16.94
CA ASP A 157 1.49 -34.55 -18.03
C ASP A 157 2.28 -35.79 -17.57
N ALA A 158 2.15 -36.23 -16.32
CA ALA A 158 2.73 -37.52 -15.91
C ALA A 158 1.88 -38.67 -16.48
N PRO A 159 2.41 -39.52 -17.39
CA PRO A 159 1.64 -40.64 -17.92
C PRO A 159 1.31 -41.60 -16.77
N ARG A 160 0.01 -41.79 -16.53
CA ARG A 160 -0.50 -42.90 -15.72
C ARG A 160 -0.29 -44.18 -16.50
N HIS A 161 0.93 -44.72 -16.46
CA HIS A 161 1.19 -46.07 -16.90
C HIS A 161 0.68 -47.04 -15.84
N GLY A 162 -0.48 -47.63 -16.13
CA GLY A 162 -0.99 -48.88 -15.55
C GLY A 162 -1.31 -49.82 -16.68
#